data_AF-A0A4Y3I089-F1
#
_entry.id   AF-A0A4Y3I089-F1
#
_cell.length_a   1.000
_cell.length_b   1.000
_cell.length_c   1.000
_cell.angle_alpha   90.00
_cell.angle_beta   90.00
_cell.angle_gamma   90.00
#
_symmetry.space_group_name_H-M   'P 1'
#
loop_
_entity.id
_entity.type
_entity.pdbx_description
1 polymer ?
#
loop_
_entity_poly.entity_id
_entity_poly.type
_entity_poly.pdbx_seq_one_letter_code
_entity_poly.pdbx_strand_id
1 'polypeptide(L)' 'MWQHKSHYFPSFTSRYHVTRLVYYEVHDDMEHAIEKEKRLKFWRRAWKDALIDEMNPKWNDLYETL' A
#
# COMPACT_ATOMS: atom_id res chain seq x y z
N MET A 1 8.91 0.93 5.00
CA MET A 1 8.00 0.36 6.01
C MET A 1 8.49 0.47 7.46
N TRP A 2 9.77 0.22 7.78
CA TRP A 2 10.30 0.46 9.13
C TRP A 2 9.96 1.86 9.67
N GLN A 3 10.17 2.92 8.87
CA GLN A 3 9.81 4.30 9.24
C GLN A 3 8.31 4.50 9.54
N HIS A 4 7.42 3.73 8.89
CA HIS A 4 5.98 3.78 9.11
C HIS A 4 5.59 3.00 10.38
N LYS A 5 6.17 1.81 10.60
CA LYS A 5 5.94 0.98 11.79
C LYS A 5 6.54 1.59 13.06
N SER A 6 7.66 2.30 12.95
CA SER A 6 8.34 2.94 14.07
C SER A 6 7.79 4.33 14.41
N HIS A 7 6.83 4.85 13.63
CA HIS A 7 6.26 6.20 13.79
C HIS A 7 7.33 7.29 13.96
N TYR A 8 8.48 7.09 13.33
CA TYR A 8 9.70 7.87 13.60
C TYR A 8 9.54 9.35 13.25
N PHE A 9 8.60 9.68 12.34
CA PHE A 9 8.19 11.04 12.04
C PHE A 9 6.67 11.22 12.18
N PRO A 10 6.20 12.38 12.68
CA PRO A 10 4.80 12.76 12.61
C PRO A 10 4.39 12.87 11.13
N SER A 11 3.62 11.88 10.69
CA SER A 11 3.20 11.67 9.31
C SER A 11 1.78 11.12 9.30
N PHE A 12 1.14 11.12 8.13
CA PHE A 12 -0.21 10.57 7.97
C PHE A 12 -0.33 9.13 8.51
N THR A 13 0.70 8.31 8.28
CA THR A 13 0.72 6.92 8.74
C THR A 13 0.90 6.80 10.25
N SER A 14 1.57 7.76 10.89
CA SER A 14 1.63 7.86 12.35
C SER A 14 0.28 8.29 12.95
N ARG A 15 -0.38 9.30 12.37
CA ARG A 15 -1.68 9.77 12.85
C ARG A 15 -2.78 8.70 12.77
N TYR A 16 -2.79 7.89 11.71
CA TYR A 16 -3.84 6.90 11.44
C TYR A 16 -3.41 5.45 11.71
N HIS A 17 -2.25 5.22 12.35
CA HIS A 17 -1.72 3.89 12.63
C HIS A 17 -1.69 2.96 11.40
N VAL A 18 -1.33 3.52 10.24
CA VAL A 18 -1.27 2.78 8.97
C VAL A 18 0.07 2.04 8.92
N THR A 19 0.10 0.86 9.52
CA THR A 19 1.31 0.04 9.70
C THR A 19 1.31 -1.25 8.88
N ARG A 20 0.15 -1.68 8.37
CA ARG A 20 -0.01 -2.93 7.61
C ARG A 20 0.20 -2.71 6.12
N LEU A 21 1.08 -3.51 5.51
CA LEU A 21 1.22 -3.60 4.05
C LEU A 21 0.26 -4.67 3.53
N VAL A 22 -0.86 -4.28 2.94
CA VAL A 22 -1.82 -5.27 2.40
C VAL A 22 -1.68 -5.50 0.90
N TYR A 23 -1.00 -4.60 0.20
CA TYR A 23 -0.79 -4.69 -1.24
C TYR A 23 0.44 -3.89 -1.69
N TYR A 24 1.21 -4.45 -2.61
CA TYR A 24 2.29 -3.76 -3.33
C TYR A 24 2.42 -4.37 -4.74
N GLU A 25 2.91 -3.56 -5.68
CA GLU A 25 3.31 -4.03 -7.00
C GLU A 25 4.75 -3.58 -7.26
N VAL A 26 5.54 -4.45 -7.88
CA VAL A 26 6.88 -4.12 -8.36
C VAL A 26 6.77 -3.84 -9.86
N HIS A 27 7.30 -2.70 -10.28
CA HIS A 27 7.36 -2.29 -11.68
C HIS A 27 8.82 -2.04 -12.05
N ASP A 28 9.24 -2.54 -13.21
CA ASP A 28 10.63 -2.43 -13.67
C ASP A 28 10.99 -1.00 -14.12
N ASP A 29 9.98 -0.21 -14.46
CA ASP A 29 10.10 1.15 -14.95
C ASP A 29 9.41 2.15 -14.01
N MET A 30 10.13 3.22 -13.69
CA MET A 30 9.68 4.30 -12.84
C MET A 30 8.47 5.03 -13.43
N GLU A 31 8.41 5.23 -14.75
CA GLU A 31 7.29 5.93 -15.39
C GLU A 31 5.98 5.14 -15.21
N HIS A 32 6.04 3.83 -15.44
CA HIS A 32 4.92 2.92 -15.24
C HIS A 32 4.44 2.89 -13.79
N ALA A 33 5.37 2.88 -12.83
CA ALA A 33 5.05 2.95 -11.41
C ALA A 33 4.31 4.25 -11.04
N ILE A 34 4.79 5.40 -11.53
CA ILE A 34 4.19 6.71 -11.26
C ILE A 34 2.79 6.81 -11.87
N GLU A 35 2.60 6.33 -13.10
CA GLU A 35 1.28 6.33 -13.74
C GLU A 35 0.28 5.46 -12.98
N LYS A 36 0.69 4.24 -12.59
CA LYS A 36 -0.14 3.35 -11.79
C LYS A 36 -0.51 3.96 -10.45
N GLU A 37 0.45 4.55 -9.74
CA GLU A 37 0.21 5.24 -8.48
C GLU A 37 -0.80 6.38 -8.64
N LYS A 38 -0.65 7.21 -9.69
CA LYS A 38 -1.59 8.29 -10.00
C LYS A 38 -2.99 7.75 -10.26
N ARG A 39 -3.12 6.71 -11.10
CA ARG A 39 -4.42 6.08 -11.39
C ARG A 39 -5.07 5.55 -10.10
N LEU A 40 -4.32 4.81 -9.29
CA LEU A 40 -4.77 4.27 -8.00
C LEU A 40 -5.21 5.39 -7.04
N LYS A 41 -4.55 6.55 -7.02
CA LYS A 41 -4.98 7.67 -6.17
C LYS A 41 -6.42 8.13 -6.49
N PHE A 42 -6.84 8.12 -7.74
CA PHE A 42 -8.19 8.50 -8.17
C PHE A 42 -9.24 7.39 -8.10
N TRP A 43 -8.83 6.14 -7.82
CA TRP A 43 -9.76 5.03 -7.75
C TRP A 43 -10.71 5.13 -6.56
N ARG A 44 -11.95 4.67 -6.80
CA ARG A 44 -12.92 4.43 -5.73
C ARG A 44 -12.38 3.37 -4.79
N ARG A 45 -12.70 3.50 -3.51
CA ARG A 45 -12.24 2.57 -2.46
C ARG A 45 -12.59 1.11 -2.78
N ALA A 46 -13.82 0.85 -3.25
CA ALA A 46 -14.27 -0.49 -3.63
C ALA A 46 -13.38 -1.19 -4.68
N TRP A 47 -12.78 -0.44 -5.61
CA TRP A 47 -11.89 -1.03 -6.61
C TRP A 47 -10.52 -1.36 -6.04
N LYS A 48 -10.05 -0.57 -5.08
CA LYS A 48 -8.82 -0.88 -4.34
C LYS A 48 -9.04 -2.12 -3.47
N ASP A 49 -10.19 -2.21 -2.81
CA ASP A 49 -10.54 -3.36 -1.98
C ASP A 49 -10.60 -4.64 -2.84
N ALA A 50 -11.26 -4.61 -4.00
CA ALA A 50 -11.31 -5.76 -4.92
C ALA A 50 -9.91 -6.19 -5.42
N LEU A 51 -9.04 -5.22 -5.74
CA LEU A 51 -7.66 -5.47 -6.15
C LEU A 51 -6.84 -6.12 -5.02
N ILE A 52 -7.03 -5.64 -3.78
CA ILE A 52 -6.41 -6.23 -2.59
C ILE A 52 -6.98 -7.63 -2.35
N ASP A 53 -8.29 -7.84 -2.48
CA ASP A 53 -8.94 -9.13 -2.28
C ASP A 53 -8.46 -10.18 -3.29
N GLU A 54 -8.20 -9.78 -4.53
CA GLU A 54 -7.67 -10.69 -5.56
C GLU A 54 -6.25 -11.17 -5.23
N MET A 55 -5.37 -10.27 -4.76
CA MET A 55 -3.98 -10.59 -4.46
C MET A 55 -3.77 -11.16 -3.05
N ASN A 56 -4.54 -10.67 -2.09
CA ASN A 56 -4.41 -10.91 -0.66
C ASN A 56 -5.80 -10.99 0.00
N PRO A 57 -6.59 -12.04 -0.29
CA PRO A 57 -7.96 -12.19 0.21
C PRO A 57 -8.06 -12.25 1.73
N LYS A 58 -6.95 -12.57 2.41
CA LYS A 58 -6.86 -12.61 3.88
C LYS A 58 -6.42 -11.28 4.50
N TRP A 59 -6.09 -10.29 3.67
CA TRP A 59 -5.57 -8.99 4.09
C TRP A 59 -4.36 -9.11 5.02
N ASN A 60 -3.54 -10.15 4.83
CA ASN A 60 -2.36 -10.38 5.67
C ASN A 60 -1.36 -9.22 5.51
N ASP A 61 -0.58 -8.95 6.55
CA ASP A 61 0.51 -7.97 6.45
C ASP A 61 1.66 -8.59 5.63
N LEU A 62 1.77 -8.17 4.37
CA LEU A 62 2.80 -8.61 3.44
C LEU A 62 4.20 -8.17 3.88
N TYR A 63 4.31 -7.20 4.77
CA TYR A 63 5.60 -6.79 5.30
C TYR A 63 6.26 -7.87 6.16
N GLU A 64 5.48 -8.74 6.81
CA GLU A 64 6.04 -9.85 7.59
C GLU A 64 6.54 -10.99 6.69
N THR A 65 6.09 -11.02 5.42
CA THR A 65 6.44 -12.05 4.44
C THR A 65 7.53 -11.61 3.45
N LEU A 66 7.90 -10.32 3.47
CA LEU A 66 9.00 -9.71 2.69
C LEU A 66 10.32 -9.83 3.44
#